data_AF-A0A9Q0DUN5-F1
#
_entry.id   AF-A0A9Q0DUN5-F1
#
_cell.length_a   1.000
_cell.length_b   1.000
_cell.length_c   1.000
_cell.angle_alpha   90.00
_cell.angle_beta   90.00
_cell.angle_gamma   90.00
#
_symmetry.space_group_name_H-M   'P 1'
#
loop_
_entity.id
_entity.type
_entity.pdbx_description
1 polymer ?
#
loop_
_entity_poly.entity_id
_entity_poly.type
_entity_poly.pdbx_seq_one_letter_code
_entity_poly.pdbx_strand_id
1 'polypeptide(L)'
;MEKDFQSAPKRFWQTIRRLRRGKRGSIQAVYSIKPATHSKGMFSWFPILFPLKQPIPLSRTDDVTVRFWRCNNGKKVWYEWAVTEPSCSAIHNPAGRSYTIGL
;
A
#
# COMPACT_ATOMS: atom_id res chain seq x y z
N MET A 1 16.13 1.55 -46.99
CA MET A 1 16.11 0.92 -45.65
C MET A 1 14.73 0.34 -45.31
N GLU A 2 13.61 1.03 -45.60
CA GLU A 2 12.24 0.46 -45.42
C GLU A 2 11.84 -0.60 -46.47
N LYS A 3 12.38 -0.51 -47.69
CA LYS A 3 11.94 -1.33 -48.84
C LYS A 3 12.45 -2.78 -48.81
N ASP A 4 13.40 -3.10 -47.94
CA ASP A 4 14.08 -4.42 -47.91
C ASP A 4 13.35 -5.46 -47.03
N PHE A 5 12.31 -5.05 -46.30
CA PHE A 5 11.58 -5.96 -45.41
C PHE A 5 10.50 -6.76 -46.12
N GLN A 6 10.00 -6.32 -47.28
CA GLN A 6 8.89 -6.99 -47.97
C GLN A 6 9.28 -8.33 -48.62
N SER A 7 10.56 -8.52 -48.94
CA SER A 7 11.10 -9.78 -49.50
C SER A 7 11.53 -10.79 -48.42
N ALA A 8 11.35 -10.47 -47.15
CA ALA A 8 11.88 -11.29 -46.08
C ALA A 8 11.20 -12.68 -46.03
N PRO A 9 11.96 -13.77 -45.80
CA PRO A 9 11.44 -15.14 -45.81
C PRO A 9 10.31 -15.36 -44.80
N LYS A 10 9.39 -16.30 -45.08
CA LYS A 10 8.29 -16.65 -44.16
C LYS A 10 8.76 -16.95 -42.72
N ARG A 11 9.95 -17.55 -42.58
CA ARG A 11 10.58 -17.84 -41.28
C ARG A 11 10.99 -16.56 -40.53
N PHE A 12 11.47 -15.53 -41.23
CA PHE A 12 11.76 -14.22 -40.65
C PHE A 12 10.49 -13.60 -40.06
N TRP A 13 9.40 -13.58 -40.82
CA TRP A 13 8.12 -13.06 -40.33
C TRP A 13 7.51 -13.90 -39.20
N GLN A 14 7.71 -15.21 -39.18
CA GLN A 14 7.33 -16.07 -38.05
C GLN A 14 8.12 -15.73 -36.78
N THR A 15 9.43 -15.51 -36.89
CA THR A 15 10.29 -15.09 -35.77
C THR A 15 9.89 -13.71 -35.25
N ILE A 16 9.65 -12.73 -36.13
CA ILE A 16 9.17 -11.39 -35.75
C ILE A 16 7.79 -11.47 -35.05
N ARG A 17 6.88 -12.32 -35.52
CA ARG A 17 5.58 -12.54 -34.85
C ARG A 17 5.73 -13.22 -33.50
N ARG A 18 6.68 -14.15 -33.33
CA ARG A 18 7.00 -14.75 -32.02
C ARG A 18 7.61 -13.72 -31.06
N LEU A 19 8.50 -12.85 -31.55
CA LEU A 19 9.11 -11.77 -30.75
C LEU A 19 8.10 -10.68 -30.38
N ARG A 20 7.15 -10.33 -31.27
CA ARG A 20 6.03 -9.41 -30.97
C ARG A 20 4.97 -10.01 -30.06
N ARG A 21 4.86 -11.34 -30.02
CA ARG A 21 4.17 -12.10 -28.96
C ARG A 21 5.00 -12.17 -27.68
N GLY A 22 5.75 -11.11 -27.37
CA GLY A 22 6.28 -10.90 -26.03
C GLY A 22 5.16 -11.15 -25.04
N LYS A 23 5.44 -11.98 -24.02
CA LYS A 23 4.48 -12.34 -22.98
C LYS A 23 3.83 -11.05 -22.47
N ARG A 24 2.59 -10.78 -22.90
CA ARG A 24 1.67 -9.88 -22.19
C ARG A 24 1.24 -10.60 -20.92
N GLY A 25 2.20 -10.89 -20.04
CA GLY A 25 1.88 -10.94 -18.63
C GLY A 25 1.67 -9.50 -18.24
N SER A 26 0.44 -9.14 -17.87
CA SER A 26 0.21 -7.92 -17.11
C SER A 26 1.14 -7.99 -15.90
N ILE A 27 2.27 -7.26 -15.94
CA ILE A 27 3.15 -7.14 -14.78
C ILE A 27 2.35 -6.29 -13.79
N GLN A 28 1.60 -6.93 -12.90
CA GLN A 28 1.11 -6.24 -11.72
C GLN A 28 2.33 -6.02 -10.83
N ALA A 29 2.94 -4.85 -10.95
CA ALA A 29 3.98 -4.42 -10.03
C ALA A 29 3.32 -4.21 -8.66
N VAL A 30 3.65 -5.06 -7.69
CA VAL A 30 3.22 -4.91 -6.30
C VAL A 30 4.33 -4.21 -5.53
N TYR A 31 4.01 -3.06 -4.95
CA TYR A 31 4.89 -2.31 -4.06
C TYR A 31 4.48 -2.52 -2.61
N SER A 32 5.44 -2.69 -1.72
CA SER A 32 5.19 -2.93 -0.29
C SER A 32 6.28 -2.32 0.57
N ILE A 33 5.87 -1.64 1.64
CA ILE A 33 6.74 -1.22 2.74
C ILE A 33 6.63 -2.14 3.97
N LYS A 34 5.79 -3.19 3.90
CA LYS A 34 5.65 -4.15 5.01
C LYS A 34 7.00 -4.85 5.20
N PRO A 35 7.59 -4.89 6.41
CA PRO A 35 8.94 -5.40 6.63
C PRO A 35 9.22 -6.77 6.01
N ALA A 36 8.31 -7.73 6.19
CA ALA A 36 8.46 -9.09 5.67
C ALA A 36 8.41 -9.20 4.13
N THR A 37 7.83 -8.21 3.44
CA THR A 37 7.62 -8.22 1.98
C THR A 37 8.09 -6.93 1.33
N HIS A 38 9.05 -6.24 1.95
CA HIS A 38 9.49 -4.91 1.54
C HIS A 38 10.09 -4.93 0.13
N SER A 39 9.63 -4.03 -0.75
CA SER A 39 10.15 -3.90 -2.11
C SER A 39 11.61 -3.45 -2.09
N LYS A 40 12.50 -4.24 -2.70
CA LYS A 40 13.93 -3.93 -2.74
C LYS A 40 14.17 -2.58 -3.43
N GLY A 41 15.00 -1.75 -2.81
CA GLY A 41 15.38 -0.44 -3.35
C GLY A 41 14.29 0.65 -3.27
N MET A 42 13.14 0.37 -2.65
CA MET A 42 12.09 1.37 -2.48
C MET A 42 12.31 2.17 -1.18
N PHE A 43 12.52 3.47 -1.28
CA PHE A 43 12.74 4.38 -0.13
C PHE A 43 11.76 5.57 -0.14
N SER A 44 10.75 5.54 -1.00
CA SER A 44 9.76 6.61 -1.19
C SER A 44 8.73 6.71 -0.07
N TRP A 45 8.60 5.69 0.78
CA TRP A 45 7.58 5.60 1.82
C TRP A 45 8.17 5.05 3.11
N PHE A 46 8.22 5.89 4.14
CA PHE A 46 8.53 5.47 5.50
C PHE A 46 7.26 5.00 6.23
N PRO A 47 7.38 4.15 7.27
CA PRO A 47 6.24 3.76 8.10
C PRO A 47 5.55 4.96 8.75
N ILE A 48 4.23 4.89 8.88
CA ILE A 48 3.43 5.85 9.65
C ILE A 48 3.29 5.39 11.10
N LEU A 49 3.20 6.34 12.04
CA LEU A 49 2.96 6.09 13.46
C LEU A 49 1.63 6.72 13.90
N PHE A 50 0.78 5.94 14.57
CA PHE A 50 -0.42 6.41 15.26
C PHE A 50 -0.19 6.41 16.78
N PRO A 51 0.09 7.56 17.41
CA PRO A 51 0.49 7.60 18.81
C PRO A 51 -0.69 7.39 19.76
N LEU A 52 -0.39 6.89 20.96
CA LEU A 52 -1.28 6.92 22.11
C LEU A 52 -0.92 8.10 23.01
N LYS A 53 -1.92 8.77 23.59
CA LYS A 53 -1.69 9.90 24.51
C LYS A 53 -0.96 9.50 25.78
N GLN A 54 -1.24 8.30 26.28
CA GLN A 54 -0.64 7.75 27.47
C GLN A 54 -0.06 6.38 27.13
N PRO A 55 1.15 6.06 27.59
CA PRO A 55 1.68 4.69 27.51
C PRO A 55 0.74 3.73 28.23
N ILE A 56 0.60 2.52 27.69
CA ILE A 56 -0.16 1.43 28.30
C ILE A 56 0.86 0.36 28.73
N PRO A 57 1.01 0.08 30.04
CA PRO A 57 1.82 -1.03 30.51
C PRO A 57 1.27 -2.36 29.99
N LEU A 58 2.15 -3.25 29.57
CA LEU A 58 1.79 -4.57 29.06
C LEU A 58 2.56 -5.66 29.80
N SER A 59 1.88 -6.76 30.04
CA SER A 59 2.44 -8.03 30.49
C SER A 59 2.64 -8.96 29.31
N ARG A 60 3.50 -9.98 29.47
CA ARG A 60 3.81 -10.96 28.41
C ARG A 60 2.57 -11.74 27.91
N THR A 61 1.56 -11.86 28.75
CA THR A 61 0.32 -12.60 28.46
C THR A 61 -0.81 -11.72 27.93
N ASP A 62 -0.59 -10.41 27.83
CA ASP A 62 -1.64 -9.49 27.40
C ASP A 62 -1.82 -9.53 25.88
N ASP A 63 -3.07 -9.67 25.45
CA ASP A 63 -3.46 -9.48 24.07
C ASP A 63 -3.90 -8.03 23.84
N VAL A 64 -3.18 -7.33 22.96
CA VAL A 64 -3.49 -5.94 22.63
C VAL A 64 -4.56 -5.88 21.56
N THR A 65 -5.73 -5.36 21.90
CA THR A 65 -6.80 -5.11 20.94
C THR A 65 -6.86 -3.64 20.59
N VAL A 66 -6.70 -3.32 19.30
CA VAL A 66 -6.80 -1.96 18.78
C VAL A 66 -7.99 -1.84 17.84
N ARG A 67 -8.73 -0.75 17.97
CA ARG A 67 -9.85 -0.37 17.11
C ARG A 67 -9.43 0.81 16.25
N PHE A 68 -9.70 0.72 14.95
CA PHE A 68 -9.46 1.78 13.99
C PHE A 68 -10.73 2.06 13.21
N TRP A 69 -11.02 3.34 12.99
CA TRP A 69 -12.10 3.81 12.14
C TRP A 69 -11.53 4.74 11.08
N ARG A 70 -11.99 4.57 9.84
CA ARG A 70 -11.80 5.54 8.76
C ARG A 70 -13.09 6.33 8.60
N CYS A 71 -13.05 7.59 8.97
CA CYS A 71 -14.21 8.47 9.03
C CYS A 71 -14.16 9.52 7.92
N ASN A 72 -15.32 10.04 7.52
CA ASN A 72 -15.42 11.11 6.53
C ASN A 72 -16.71 11.91 6.71
N ASN A 73 -16.75 13.13 6.15
CA ASN A 73 -17.94 13.98 6.13
C ASN A 73 -18.22 14.61 4.75
N GLY A 74 -17.70 14.01 3.67
CA GLY A 74 -17.79 14.55 2.31
C GLY A 74 -16.88 15.75 2.00
N LYS A 75 -16.24 16.38 2.99
CA LYS A 75 -15.23 17.45 2.80
C LYS A 75 -13.84 17.04 3.29
N LYS A 76 -13.79 16.17 4.28
CA LYS A 76 -12.56 15.71 4.93
C LYS A 76 -12.66 14.23 5.23
N VAL A 77 -11.51 13.59 5.31
CA VAL A 77 -11.31 12.22 5.80
C VAL A 77 -10.41 12.26 7.03
N TRP A 78 -10.64 11.38 8.00
CA TRP A 78 -9.76 11.23 9.16
C TRP A 78 -9.76 9.80 9.67
N TYR A 79 -8.85 9.52 10.59
CA TYR A 79 -8.82 8.28 11.33
C TYR A 79 -9.08 8.54 12.80
N GLU A 80 -9.83 7.62 13.43
CA GLU A 80 -9.95 7.52 14.87
C GLU A 80 -9.39 6.16 15.30
N TRP A 81 -8.75 6.11 16.47
CA TRP A 81 -8.22 4.86 17.00
C TRP A 81 -8.27 4.81 18.53
N ALA A 82 -8.37 3.60 19.06
CA ALA A 82 -8.33 3.34 20.50
C ALA A 82 -7.81 1.93 20.77
N VAL A 83 -7.00 1.77 21.81
CA VAL A 83 -6.76 0.48 22.45
C VAL A 83 -7.94 0.16 23.37
N THR A 84 -8.46 -1.06 23.30
CA THR A 84 -9.53 -1.55 24.20
C THR A 84 -9.05 -2.61 25.18
N GLU A 85 -7.95 -3.32 24.88
CA GLU A 85 -7.34 -4.33 25.76
C GLU A 85 -5.82 -4.15 25.78
N PRO A 86 -5.12 -4.37 26.92
CA PRO A 86 -5.65 -4.81 28.22
C PRO A 86 -6.25 -3.66 29.07
N SER A 87 -6.14 -2.42 28.59
CA SER A 87 -6.81 -1.27 29.21
C SER A 87 -7.31 -0.31 28.14
N CYS A 88 -8.48 0.28 28.40
CA CYS A 88 -9.10 1.21 27.48
C CYS A 88 -8.36 2.55 27.46
N SER A 89 -7.92 2.94 26.26
CA SER A 89 -7.51 4.32 25.98
C SER A 89 -8.71 5.20 25.62
N ALA A 90 -8.54 6.53 25.67
CA ALA A 90 -9.50 7.42 25.04
C ALA A 90 -9.54 7.21 23.51
N ILE A 91 -10.67 7.51 22.87
CA ILE A 91 -10.71 7.62 21.41
C ILE A 91 -9.79 8.77 20.98
N HIS A 92 -8.83 8.46 20.11
CA HIS A 92 -7.90 9.41 19.55
C HIS A 92 -8.51 10.05 18.30
N ASN A 93 -8.30 11.36 18.16
CA ASN A 93 -8.80 12.18 17.06
C ASN A 93 -10.33 12.12 16.81
N PRO A 94 -11.19 12.15 17.85
CA PRO A 94 -12.64 12.05 17.67
C PRO A 94 -13.16 13.20 16.79
N ALA A 95 -14.01 12.87 15.83
CA ALA A 95 -14.54 13.79 14.81
C ALA A 95 -13.47 14.56 14.01
N GLY A 96 -12.24 14.03 13.94
CA GLY A 96 -11.14 14.66 13.22
C GLY A 96 -10.62 15.94 13.88
N ARG A 97 -10.89 16.14 15.18
CA ARG A 97 -10.59 17.41 15.87
C ARG A 97 -9.12 17.80 15.91
N SER A 98 -8.20 16.85 15.74
CA SER A 98 -6.75 17.07 15.81
C SER A 98 -6.07 16.90 14.45
N TYR A 99 -6.58 16.00 13.60
CA TYR A 99 -6.02 15.77 12.29
C TYR A 99 -7.10 15.37 11.27
N THR A 100 -7.03 15.99 10.10
CA THR A 100 -7.89 15.69 8.95
C THR A 100 -7.11 15.78 7.65
N ILE A 101 -7.52 14.98 6.67
CA ILE A 101 -7.03 15.01 5.29
C ILE A 101 -8.12 15.68 4.46
N GLY A 102 -7.79 16.77 3.76
CA GLY A 102 -8.70 17.44 2.84
C GLY A 102 -9.02 16.54 1.65
N LEU A 103 -10.28 16.56 1.19
CA LEU A 103 -10.69 15.95 -0.07
C LEU A 103 -10.40 16.88 -1.26
#